data_AF-A0A9N8ZUD1-F1
#
_entry.id   AF-A0A9N8ZUD1-F1
#
_cell.length_a   1.000
_cell.length_b   1.000
_cell.length_c   1.000
_cell.angle_alpha   90.00
_cell.angle_beta   90.00
_cell.angle_gamma   90.00
#
_symmetry.space_group_name_H-M   'P 1'
#
loop_
_entity.id
_entity.type
_entity.pdbx_description
1 polymer ?
#
loop_
_entity_poly.entity_id
_entity_poly.type
_entity_poly.pdbx_seq_one_letter_code
_entity_poly.pdbx_strand_id
1 'polypeptide(L)'
;MAPPHLPNDVVQNILAYLPIKDIFSLRRVNRDWYSIYEHAIKQHLSLFNVKISVTIGPQKKTIEPSLSVALECVGFDLDSRVFTFTPIPNAKPIYCKPNLLRQVKISFDEWNTKNSNGNTTPLEGTLETDDNSLNIGYIEHPSDPQAQELLKYSNLRFHKFYVEAEKKSYYLEETPEKDGEIETYLGDRDMILKCNIKDSVIPEEEIFGVDDEEEEDLESNKYSSVEVEFVQVLTSWLVGGTTINKLPQEFHKQIYPQRYCLLDKITSDDSILRYNRYCPSVLKWILSDNLKDDSETKQLCLHLHVTKGDFTIRDKFEEALEERSIDRQLMWKYSFVPRFFVDPENSSDTFEQILDRFSRSVKSEDKNRSPNMSINNKTSNTNKSTDNTDNNSKTSNRFFGLRLPGFS
;
A
#
# COMPACT_ATOMS: atom_id res chain seq x y z
N MET A 1 1.80 32.16 -35.45
CA MET A 1 1.24 32.50 -34.13
C MET A 1 1.56 31.34 -33.21
N ALA A 2 2.24 31.57 -32.08
CA ALA A 2 2.37 30.52 -31.08
C ALA A 2 0.97 30.21 -30.53
N PRO A 3 0.61 28.93 -30.30
CA PRO A 3 -0.67 28.60 -29.70
C PRO A 3 -0.81 29.31 -28.34
N PRO A 4 -2.02 29.74 -27.95
CA PRO A 4 -2.22 30.42 -26.68
C PRO A 4 -1.81 29.49 -25.53
N HIS A 5 -0.90 29.97 -24.69
CA HIS A 5 -0.52 29.28 -23.46
C HIS A 5 -1.69 29.38 -22.47
N LEU A 6 -2.30 28.24 -22.16
CA LEU A 6 -3.28 28.16 -21.08
C LEU A 6 -2.58 28.49 -19.75
N PRO A 7 -3.17 29.32 -18.86
CA PRO A 7 -2.58 29.59 -17.55
C PRO A 7 -2.43 28.30 -16.71
N ASN A 8 -1.33 28.19 -15.95
CA ASN A 8 -1.02 26.99 -15.16
C ASN A 8 -2.14 26.61 -14.18
N ASP A 9 -2.80 27.59 -13.57
CA ASP A 9 -3.91 27.35 -12.63
C ASP A 9 -5.13 26.72 -13.33
N VAL A 10 -5.39 27.12 -14.58
CA VAL A 10 -6.47 26.54 -15.40
C VAL A 10 -6.12 25.09 -15.76
N VAL A 11 -4.87 24.83 -16.14
CA VAL A 11 -4.39 23.47 -16.41
C VAL A 11 -4.49 22.61 -15.15
N GLN A 12 -4.03 23.10 -14.00
CA GLN A 12 -4.11 22.39 -12.73
C GLN A 12 -5.56 22.01 -12.39
N ASN A 13 -6.48 22.97 -12.49
CA ASN A 13 -7.90 22.74 -12.23
C ASN A 13 -8.47 21.68 -13.17
N ILE A 14 -8.17 21.74 -14.47
CA ILE A 14 -8.62 20.72 -15.44
C ILE A 14 -8.08 19.34 -15.07
N LEU A 15 -6.78 19.26 -14.75
CA LEU A 15 -6.13 18.00 -14.37
C LEU A 15 -6.74 17.42 -13.09
N ALA A 16 -7.10 18.25 -12.11
CA ALA A 16 -7.63 17.79 -10.83
C ALA A 16 -8.96 17.00 -10.96
N TYR A 17 -9.72 17.18 -12.04
CA TYR A 17 -10.94 16.39 -12.32
C TYR A 17 -10.65 15.02 -12.94
N LEU A 18 -9.40 14.73 -13.32
CA LEU A 18 -9.00 13.44 -13.86
C LEU A 18 -8.58 12.49 -12.73
N PRO A 19 -8.72 11.17 -12.91
CA PRO A 19 -8.13 10.19 -12.00
C PRO A 19 -6.61 10.39 -11.84
N ILE A 20 -6.07 10.09 -10.66
CA ILE A 20 -4.65 10.26 -10.29
C ILE A 20 -3.73 9.54 -11.28
N LYS A 21 -4.09 8.34 -11.76
CA LYS A 21 -3.32 7.62 -12.79
C LYS A 21 -3.17 8.43 -14.07
N ASP A 22 -4.23 9.14 -14.45
CA ASP A 22 -4.31 9.91 -15.69
C ASP A 22 -3.54 11.22 -15.51
N ILE A 23 -3.70 11.90 -14.37
CA ILE A 23 -2.87 13.05 -13.98
C ILE A 23 -1.37 12.69 -14.04
N PHE A 24 -1.00 11.54 -13.46
CA PHE A 24 0.38 11.08 -13.44
C PHE A 24 0.91 10.68 -14.81
N SER A 25 0.07 10.15 -15.70
CA SER A 25 0.46 9.81 -17.07
C SER A 25 0.82 11.06 -17.89
N LEU A 26 0.13 12.17 -17.63
CA LEU A 26 0.27 13.43 -18.36
C LEU A 26 1.56 14.19 -18.01
N ARG A 27 2.28 13.82 -16.93
CA ARG A 27 3.59 14.39 -16.60
C ARG A 27 4.62 14.24 -17.73
N ARG A 28 4.44 13.27 -18.62
CA ARG A 28 5.35 13.02 -19.75
C ARG A 28 5.10 13.94 -20.95
N VAL A 29 4.00 14.71 -20.94
CA VAL A 29 3.59 15.56 -22.05
C VAL A 29 4.41 16.85 -22.09
N ASN A 30 4.68 17.47 -20.94
CA ASN A 30 5.46 18.70 -20.87
C ASN A 30 6.32 18.75 -19.59
N ARG A 31 7.58 19.17 -19.72
CA ARG A 31 8.51 19.41 -18.60
C ARG A 31 8.04 20.53 -17.67
N ASP A 32 7.38 21.55 -18.23
CA ASP A 32 6.87 22.68 -17.45
C ASP A 32 5.73 22.29 -16.51
N TRP A 33 5.10 21.12 -16.74
CA TRP A 33 3.97 20.62 -15.96
C TRP A 33 4.38 19.68 -14.82
N TYR A 34 5.69 19.49 -14.60
CA TYR A 34 6.18 18.56 -13.57
C TYR A 34 5.83 18.99 -12.14
N SER A 35 5.66 20.28 -11.87
CA SER A 35 5.13 20.74 -10.57
C SER A 35 3.60 20.75 -10.55
N ILE A 36 2.97 21.02 -11.70
CA ILE A 36 1.52 21.18 -11.83
C ILE A 36 0.77 19.88 -11.51
N TYR A 37 1.29 18.72 -11.91
CA TYR A 37 0.57 17.45 -11.71
C TYR A 37 0.43 17.08 -10.23
N GLU A 38 1.42 17.37 -9.39
CA GLU A 38 1.37 17.06 -7.95
C GLU A 38 0.37 17.98 -7.24
N HIS A 39 0.32 19.26 -7.63
CA HIS A 39 -0.73 20.16 -7.18
C HIS A 39 -2.12 19.73 -7.66
N ALA A 40 -2.24 19.24 -8.89
CA ALA A 40 -3.49 18.68 -9.41
C ALA A 40 -3.91 17.40 -8.65
N ILE A 41 -2.96 16.52 -8.27
CA ILE A 41 -3.24 15.36 -7.42
C ILE A 41 -3.71 15.80 -6.04
N LYS A 42 -3.03 16.78 -5.41
CA LYS A 42 -3.49 17.34 -4.12
C LYS A 42 -4.93 17.85 -4.22
N GLN A 43 -5.21 18.62 -5.26
CA GLN A 43 -6.53 19.18 -5.51
C GLN A 43 -7.57 18.09 -5.79
N HIS A 44 -7.21 17.05 -6.56
CA HIS A 44 -8.06 15.88 -6.77
C HIS A 44 -8.44 15.19 -5.46
N LEU A 45 -7.44 14.90 -4.60
CA LEU A 45 -7.66 14.27 -3.30
C LEU A 45 -8.65 15.08 -2.45
N SER A 46 -8.55 16.41 -2.46
CA SER A 46 -9.48 17.30 -1.76
C SER A 46 -10.87 17.35 -2.41
N LEU A 47 -10.95 17.51 -3.74
CA LEU A 47 -12.22 17.63 -4.48
C LEU A 47 -13.09 16.38 -4.36
N PHE A 48 -12.48 15.20 -4.37
CA PHE A 48 -13.18 13.92 -4.31
C PHE A 48 -13.18 13.30 -2.90
N ASN A 49 -12.69 14.02 -1.88
CA ASN A 49 -12.60 13.56 -0.49
C ASN A 49 -11.96 12.17 -0.37
N VAL A 50 -10.86 11.96 -1.08
CA VAL A 50 -10.15 10.68 -1.13
C VAL A 50 -9.36 10.50 0.16
N LYS A 51 -9.51 9.32 0.79
CA LYS A 51 -8.94 9.02 2.10
C LYS A 51 -7.97 7.86 2.06
N ILE A 52 -7.03 7.85 3.00
CA ILE A 52 -6.23 6.68 3.35
C ILE A 52 -6.85 6.04 4.60
N SER A 53 -6.87 4.71 4.68
CA SER A 53 -7.26 4.02 5.91
C SER A 53 -6.06 3.32 6.55
N VAL A 54 -5.84 3.57 7.83
CA VAL A 54 -4.90 2.81 8.66
C VAL A 54 -5.72 1.83 9.49
N THR A 55 -5.39 0.55 9.44
CA THR A 55 -6.06 -0.53 10.19
C THR A 55 -5.06 -1.27 11.06
N ILE A 56 -5.39 -1.53 12.32
CA ILE A 56 -4.54 -2.26 13.25
C ILE A 56 -5.20 -3.60 13.59
N GLY A 57 -4.40 -4.65 13.67
CA GLY A 57 -4.83 -5.99 14.03
C GLY A 57 -5.25 -6.89 12.86
N PRO A 58 -5.59 -8.16 13.18
CA PRO A 58 -6.07 -9.11 12.21
C PRO A 58 -7.44 -8.68 11.69
N GLN A 59 -7.68 -8.94 10.40
CA GLN A 59 -8.97 -8.64 9.78
C GLN A 59 -9.96 -9.76 10.18
N LYS A 60 -10.49 -9.72 11.40
CA LYS A 60 -11.53 -10.65 11.86
C LYS A 60 -12.92 -10.01 11.73
N LYS A 61 -13.91 -10.86 11.44
CA LYS A 61 -15.31 -10.50 11.16
C LYS A 61 -16.17 -10.25 12.42
N THR A 62 -15.58 -9.99 13.58
CA THR A 62 -16.32 -10.04 14.85
C THR A 62 -15.91 -8.93 15.78
N ILE A 63 -16.86 -8.03 16.06
CA ILE A 63 -17.13 -7.39 17.35
C ILE A 63 -15.87 -6.93 18.12
N GLU A 64 -14.94 -6.29 17.44
CA GLU A 64 -13.84 -5.57 18.08
C GLU A 64 -14.02 -4.07 17.77
N PRO A 65 -13.60 -3.17 18.69
CA PRO A 65 -13.73 -1.72 18.53
C PRO A 65 -13.05 -1.24 17.24
N SER A 66 -13.31 0.01 16.83
CA SER A 66 -12.82 0.60 15.58
C SER A 66 -11.36 0.25 15.31
N LEU A 67 -11.12 -0.76 14.47
CA LEU A 67 -9.79 -1.21 14.10
C LEU A 67 -9.15 -0.30 13.06
N SER A 68 -9.85 0.73 12.60
CA SER A 68 -9.41 1.58 11.50
C SER A 68 -9.67 3.06 11.75
N VAL A 69 -8.73 3.89 11.30
CA VAL A 69 -8.90 5.35 11.21
C VAL A 69 -8.76 5.79 9.75
N ALA A 70 -9.61 6.73 9.34
CA ALA A 70 -9.52 7.36 8.04
C ALA A 70 -8.72 8.66 8.15
N LEU A 71 -7.85 8.89 7.17
CA LEU A 71 -6.96 10.04 7.06
C LEU A 71 -7.30 10.84 5.81
N GLU A 72 -7.30 12.16 5.93
CA GLU A 72 -7.49 13.10 4.82
C GLU A 72 -6.17 13.78 4.44
N CYS A 73 -6.03 14.13 3.16
CA CYS A 73 -4.85 14.84 2.67
C CYS A 73 -4.89 16.31 3.10
N VAL A 74 -4.02 16.71 4.02
CA VAL A 74 -3.93 18.08 4.51
C VAL A 74 -2.87 18.91 3.80
N GLY A 75 -1.83 18.27 3.25
CA GLY A 75 -0.67 18.98 2.75
C GLY A 75 0.07 18.26 1.62
N PHE A 76 0.76 19.06 0.82
CA PHE A 76 1.77 18.60 -0.12
C PHE A 76 2.96 19.55 -0.03
N ASP A 77 4.13 19.02 0.30
CA ASP A 77 5.39 19.76 0.30
C ASP A 77 6.08 19.60 -1.05
N LEU A 78 6.35 20.72 -1.72
CA LEU A 78 6.96 20.74 -3.05
C LEU A 78 8.44 20.35 -3.02
N ASP A 79 9.17 20.68 -1.95
CA ASP A 79 10.61 20.46 -1.87
C ASP A 79 10.91 18.97 -1.65
N SER A 80 10.18 18.33 -0.73
CA SER A 80 10.29 16.89 -0.49
C SER A 80 9.42 16.03 -1.42
N ARG A 81 8.43 16.65 -2.11
CA ARG A 81 7.41 15.99 -2.95
C ARG A 81 6.58 14.95 -2.17
N VAL A 82 6.26 15.28 -0.92
CA VAL A 82 5.55 14.40 0.03
C VAL A 82 4.14 14.91 0.25
N PHE A 83 3.17 14.00 0.21
CA PHE A 83 1.80 14.24 0.64
C PHE A 83 1.64 13.85 2.11
N THR A 84 1.02 14.71 2.91
CA THR A 84 0.76 14.46 4.33
C THR A 84 -0.73 14.22 4.53
N PHE A 85 -1.05 13.10 5.14
CA PHE A 85 -2.40 12.70 5.53
C PHE A 85 -2.51 12.65 7.05
N THR A 86 -3.52 13.27 7.62
CA THR A 86 -3.78 13.27 9.08
C THR A 86 -5.17 12.72 9.36
N PRO A 87 -5.46 12.27 10.59
CA PRO A 87 -6.80 11.85 10.95
C PRO A 87 -7.82 12.94 10.65
N ILE A 88 -9.00 12.51 10.19
CA ILE A 88 -10.14 13.41 10.05
C ILE A 88 -10.46 14.06 11.42
N PRO A 89 -10.97 15.30 11.44
CA PRO A 89 -11.35 15.96 12.68
C PRO A 89 -12.28 15.07 13.54
N ASN A 90 -11.99 14.97 14.83
CA ASN A 90 -12.71 14.12 15.80
C ASN A 90 -12.59 12.60 15.56
N ALA A 91 -11.58 12.14 14.80
CA ALA A 91 -11.25 10.72 14.73
C ALA A 91 -10.93 10.18 16.13
N LYS A 92 -11.63 9.11 16.53
CA LYS A 92 -11.31 8.37 17.76
C LYS A 92 -10.01 7.56 17.56
N PRO A 93 -9.21 7.34 18.61
CA PRO A 93 -8.10 6.40 18.57
C PRO A 93 -8.55 5.00 18.15
N ILE A 94 -7.64 4.24 17.55
CA ILE A 94 -7.87 2.81 17.30
C ILE A 94 -7.66 2.07 18.62
N TYR A 95 -8.66 1.32 19.06
CA TYR A 95 -8.53 0.46 20.24
C TYR A 95 -8.35 -0.98 19.79
N CYS A 96 -7.39 -1.70 20.37
CA CYS A 96 -7.28 -3.13 20.18
C CYS A 96 -6.63 -3.79 21.38
N LYS A 97 -6.86 -5.09 21.54
CA LYS A 97 -6.19 -5.85 22.61
C LYS A 97 -4.66 -5.81 22.39
N PRO A 98 -3.84 -5.71 23.46
CA PRO A 98 -2.38 -5.60 23.32
C PRO A 98 -1.74 -6.72 22.47
N ASN A 99 -2.30 -7.93 22.51
CA ASN A 99 -1.85 -9.07 21.71
C ASN A 99 -2.16 -8.96 20.20
N LEU A 100 -3.01 -8.02 19.79
CA LEU A 100 -3.42 -7.78 18.41
C LEU A 100 -2.76 -6.56 17.75
N LEU A 101 -2.10 -5.70 18.53
CA LEU A 101 -1.42 -4.47 18.06
C LEU A 101 -0.40 -4.66 16.93
N ARG A 102 0.10 -5.90 16.77
CA ARG A 102 1.30 -6.18 15.99
C ARG A 102 1.18 -5.94 14.49
N GLN A 103 -0.02 -5.98 13.91
CA GLN A 103 -0.19 -5.82 12.46
C GLN A 103 -0.80 -4.47 12.13
N VAL A 104 -0.09 -3.64 11.37
CA VAL A 104 -0.61 -2.37 10.85
C VAL A 104 -0.77 -2.48 9.34
N LYS A 105 -1.94 -2.12 8.81
CA LYS A 105 -2.26 -2.11 7.38
C LYS A 105 -2.62 -0.71 6.97
N ILE A 106 -1.95 -0.20 5.95
CA ILE A 106 -2.25 1.10 5.35
C ILE A 106 -2.76 0.81 3.95
N SER A 107 -3.98 1.25 3.66
CA SER A 107 -4.58 1.07 2.34
C SER A 107 -5.04 2.37 1.73
N PHE A 108 -4.80 2.48 0.42
CA PHE A 108 -5.24 3.57 -0.42
C PHE A 108 -5.98 3.02 -1.63
N ASP A 109 -7.15 3.58 -1.89
CA ASP A 109 -7.96 3.29 -3.06
C ASP A 109 -8.71 4.57 -3.41
N GLU A 110 -8.45 5.06 -4.62
CA GLU A 110 -9.08 6.25 -5.19
C GLU A 110 -10.60 6.11 -5.28
N TRP A 111 -11.12 4.88 -5.37
CA TRP A 111 -12.53 4.59 -5.65
C TRP A 111 -13.31 4.14 -4.41
N ASN A 112 -12.68 3.98 -3.26
CA ASN A 112 -13.33 3.41 -2.08
C ASN A 112 -14.11 4.47 -1.29
N THR A 113 -15.33 4.73 -1.73
CA THR A 113 -16.36 5.50 -1.01
C THR A 113 -16.97 4.70 0.15
N LYS A 114 -16.19 3.88 0.87
CA LYS A 114 -16.65 3.27 2.13
C LYS A 114 -16.54 4.31 3.25
N ASN A 115 -17.43 5.30 3.21
CA ASN A 115 -17.81 5.98 4.44
C ASN A 115 -18.44 4.94 5.35
N SER A 116 -18.00 4.88 6.60
CA SER A 116 -18.42 3.97 7.66
C SER A 116 -19.92 4.03 8.00
N ASN A 117 -20.70 4.86 7.30
CA ASN A 117 -22.15 4.95 7.41
C ASN A 117 -22.79 4.72 6.03
N GLY A 118 -22.86 3.45 5.59
CA GLY A 118 -23.91 2.86 4.74
C GLY A 118 -24.43 3.54 3.45
N ASN A 119 -24.00 4.74 3.08
CA ASN A 119 -24.53 5.50 1.95
C ASN A 119 -23.37 5.86 1.02
N THR A 120 -23.22 5.03 -0.01
CA THR A 120 -22.42 5.34 -1.18
C THR A 120 -23.17 6.31 -2.08
N THR A 121 -22.66 7.52 -2.27
CA THR A 121 -22.89 8.31 -3.48
C THR A 121 -21.56 8.44 -4.23
N PRO A 122 -21.46 7.98 -5.48
CA PRO A 122 -20.38 8.41 -6.36
C PRO A 122 -20.73 9.79 -6.93
N LEU A 123 -19.82 10.76 -6.79
CA LEU A 123 -19.93 12.12 -7.31
C LEU A 123 -21.18 12.92 -6.85
N GLU A 124 -21.10 13.56 -5.69
CA GLU A 124 -21.75 14.88 -5.50
C GLU A 124 -20.71 15.97 -5.72
N GLY A 125 -20.30 16.13 -6.98
CA GLY A 125 -19.82 17.42 -7.45
C GLY A 125 -21.05 18.22 -7.85
N THR A 126 -21.33 19.30 -7.12
CA THR A 126 -22.39 20.26 -7.45
C THR A 126 -22.09 20.91 -8.80
N LEU A 127 -22.53 20.27 -9.88
CA LEU A 127 -22.92 20.96 -11.09
C LEU A 127 -24.36 21.39 -10.84
N GLU A 128 -24.53 22.66 -10.47
CA GLU A 128 -25.82 23.35 -10.61
C GLU A 128 -26.18 23.36 -12.11
N THR A 129 -26.76 22.27 -12.57
CA THR A 129 -27.58 22.27 -13.78
C THR A 129 -29.02 22.31 -13.31
N ASP A 130 -29.58 23.52 -13.33
CA ASP A 130 -31.01 23.75 -13.42
C ASP A 130 -31.52 22.97 -14.64
N ASP A 131 -32.00 21.75 -14.42
CA ASP A 131 -33.16 21.18 -15.11
C ASP A 131 -33.37 19.72 -14.66
N ASN A 132 -34.45 19.54 -13.90
CA ASN A 132 -35.28 18.34 -13.75
C ASN A 132 -34.64 16.94 -13.95
N SER A 133 -34.65 16.20 -12.84
CA SER A 133 -34.88 14.75 -12.74
C SER A 133 -33.77 13.81 -13.22
N LEU A 134 -32.70 13.69 -12.42
CA LEU A 134 -31.97 12.43 -12.30
C LEU A 134 -31.87 12.06 -10.82
N ASN A 135 -33.04 11.76 -10.26
CA ASN A 135 -33.14 11.04 -8.99
C ASN A 135 -32.76 9.59 -9.30
N ILE A 136 -31.48 9.22 -9.14
CA ILE A 136 -31.06 7.82 -9.19
C ILE A 136 -31.52 7.18 -7.88
N GLY A 137 -32.83 6.95 -7.80
CA GLY A 137 -33.42 6.12 -6.77
C GLY A 137 -32.83 4.72 -6.86
N TYR A 138 -32.64 4.10 -5.69
CA TYR A 138 -32.37 2.68 -5.57
C TYR A 138 -33.22 1.89 -6.59
N ILE A 139 -32.56 1.18 -7.51
CA ILE A 139 -33.23 0.34 -8.49
C ILE A 139 -33.78 -0.88 -7.73
N GLU A 140 -35.00 -0.78 -7.21
CA GLU A 140 -35.71 -1.87 -6.53
C GLU A 140 -36.35 -2.90 -7.48
N HIS A 141 -36.13 -2.79 -8.79
CA HIS A 141 -36.80 -3.66 -9.77
C HIS A 141 -35.82 -4.50 -10.62
N PRO A 142 -35.56 -5.76 -10.23
CA PRO A 142 -34.76 -6.71 -11.02
C PRO A 142 -35.47 -7.18 -12.31
N SER A 143 -36.57 -6.54 -12.73
CA SER A 143 -37.41 -6.94 -13.88
C SER A 143 -37.29 -6.02 -15.09
N ASP A 144 -36.69 -4.83 -14.94
CA ASP A 144 -36.53 -3.87 -16.03
C ASP A 144 -35.28 -4.23 -16.88
N PRO A 145 -35.45 -4.54 -18.19
CA PRO A 145 -34.34 -4.85 -19.09
C PRO A 145 -33.31 -3.72 -19.18
N GLN A 146 -33.71 -2.45 -19.14
CA GLN A 146 -32.78 -1.31 -19.20
C GLN A 146 -31.98 -1.17 -17.91
N ALA A 147 -32.61 -1.40 -16.77
CA ALA A 147 -31.92 -1.39 -15.47
C ALA A 147 -30.93 -2.55 -15.34
N GLN A 148 -31.29 -3.74 -15.85
CA GLN A 148 -30.36 -4.87 -15.93
C GLN A 148 -29.20 -4.60 -16.89
N GLU A 149 -29.46 -3.94 -18.01
CA GLU A 149 -28.42 -3.57 -18.98
C GLU A 149 -27.47 -2.52 -18.40
N LEU A 150 -27.99 -1.50 -17.72
CA LEU A 150 -27.21 -0.52 -16.96
C LEU A 150 -26.39 -1.18 -15.85
N LEU A 151 -26.96 -2.11 -15.08
CA LEU A 151 -26.25 -2.87 -14.05
C LEU A 151 -25.16 -3.76 -14.66
N LYS A 152 -25.42 -4.35 -15.82
CA LYS A 152 -24.42 -5.14 -16.57
C LYS A 152 -23.30 -4.25 -17.09
N TYR A 153 -23.60 -3.08 -17.65
CA TYR A 153 -22.60 -2.12 -18.10
C TYR A 153 -21.81 -1.52 -16.94
N SER A 154 -22.45 -1.22 -15.81
CA SER A 154 -21.79 -0.71 -14.61
C SER A 154 -20.88 -1.78 -14.00
N ASN A 155 -21.33 -3.03 -13.89
CA ASN A 155 -20.49 -4.15 -13.45
C ASN A 155 -19.32 -4.40 -14.42
N LEU A 156 -19.55 -4.35 -15.73
CA LEU A 156 -18.49 -4.48 -16.73
C LEU A 156 -17.48 -3.33 -16.68
N ARG A 157 -17.94 -2.07 -16.53
CA ARG A 157 -17.06 -0.91 -16.34
C ARG A 157 -16.31 -1.00 -15.02
N PHE A 158 -17.00 -1.37 -13.94
CA PHE A 158 -16.41 -1.58 -12.62
C PHE A 158 -15.30 -2.62 -12.74
N HIS A 159 -15.57 -3.84 -13.23
CA HIS A 159 -14.53 -4.85 -13.39
C HIS A 159 -13.41 -4.46 -14.36
N LYS A 160 -13.69 -3.62 -15.37
CA LYS A 160 -12.68 -3.14 -16.33
C LYS A 160 -11.74 -2.09 -15.74
N PHE A 161 -12.21 -1.30 -14.79
CA PHE A 161 -11.44 -0.20 -14.19
C PHE A 161 -11.17 -0.38 -12.70
N TYR A 162 -11.62 -1.48 -12.11
CA TYR A 162 -11.38 -1.83 -10.72
C TYR A 162 -9.89 -2.01 -10.51
N VAL A 163 -9.37 -1.23 -9.57
CA VAL A 163 -8.00 -1.34 -9.07
C VAL A 163 -8.14 -1.79 -7.63
N GLU A 164 -7.49 -2.90 -7.29
CA GLU A 164 -7.42 -3.31 -5.89
C GLU A 164 -6.65 -2.25 -5.10
N ALA A 165 -7.15 -1.92 -3.90
CA ALA A 165 -6.51 -0.95 -3.02
C ALA A 165 -5.01 -1.27 -2.85
N GLU A 166 -4.15 -0.29 -3.09
CA GLU A 166 -2.73 -0.42 -2.76
C GLU A 166 -2.63 -0.56 -1.25
N LYS A 167 -2.02 -1.65 -0.81
CA LYS A 167 -1.98 -2.04 0.60
C LYS A 167 -0.56 -2.35 1.03
N LYS A 168 -0.11 -1.67 2.07
CA LYS A 168 1.14 -1.97 2.77
C LYS A 168 0.84 -2.51 4.15
N SER A 169 1.53 -3.59 4.51
CA SER A 169 1.39 -4.22 5.82
C SER A 169 2.72 -4.15 6.56
N TYR A 170 2.66 -3.68 7.80
CA TYR A 170 3.79 -3.51 8.70
C TYR A 170 3.60 -4.33 9.97
N TYR A 171 4.74 -4.61 10.59
CA TYR A 171 4.79 -5.18 11.92
C TYR A 171 5.22 -4.12 12.91
N LEU A 172 4.43 -3.95 13.96
CA LEU A 172 4.73 -3.05 15.06
C LEU A 172 5.62 -3.77 16.08
N GLU A 173 6.91 -3.45 16.02
CA GLU A 173 7.96 -4.07 16.85
C GLU A 173 7.97 -3.47 18.26
N GLU A 174 7.84 -2.14 18.35
CA GLU A 174 7.78 -1.42 19.61
C GLU A 174 6.38 -1.52 20.25
N THR A 175 6.36 -1.82 21.55
CA THR A 175 5.16 -1.73 22.38
C THR A 175 5.50 -0.96 23.64
N PRO A 176 4.60 -0.10 24.13
CA PRO A 176 4.83 0.61 25.38
C PRO A 176 5.05 -0.37 26.55
N GLU A 177 5.80 0.08 27.55
CA GLU A 177 5.80 -0.59 28.86
C GLU A 177 4.40 -0.54 29.47
N LYS A 178 4.08 -1.41 30.43
CA LYS A 178 2.75 -1.46 31.05
C LYS A 178 2.35 -0.09 31.58
N ASP A 179 1.15 0.36 31.21
CA ASP A 179 0.60 1.69 31.54
C ASP A 179 1.41 2.87 30.98
N GLY A 180 2.30 2.61 30.02
CA GLY A 180 3.14 3.59 29.34
C GLY A 180 2.58 4.11 28.03
N GLU A 181 3.27 5.11 27.49
CA GLU A 181 3.00 5.74 26.21
C GLU A 181 4.29 5.76 25.38
N ILE A 182 4.19 5.44 24.09
CA ILE A 182 5.32 5.48 23.17
C ILE A 182 4.93 6.06 21.82
N GLU A 183 5.77 6.99 21.35
CA GLU A 183 5.76 7.47 19.97
C GLU A 183 6.57 6.49 19.12
N THR A 184 5.96 5.97 18.05
CA THR A 184 6.61 5.02 17.14
C THR A 184 6.36 5.37 15.68
N TYR A 185 7.18 4.77 14.83
CA TYR A 185 7.23 5.06 13.40
C TYR A 185 7.30 3.75 12.62
N LEU A 186 6.52 3.68 11.54
CA LEU A 186 6.53 2.57 10.60
C LEU A 186 6.71 3.14 9.20
N GLY A 187 7.45 2.45 8.33
CA GLY A 187 7.64 3.00 7.00
C GLY A 187 8.45 2.12 6.08
N ASP A 188 8.57 2.60 4.86
CA ASP A 188 9.44 2.04 3.85
C ASP A 188 9.94 3.16 2.91
N ARG A 189 10.35 2.76 1.71
CA ARG A 189 10.90 3.65 0.71
C ARG A 189 9.96 4.81 0.33
N ASP A 190 8.66 4.57 0.20
CA ASP A 190 7.72 5.57 -0.33
C ASP A 190 6.78 6.15 0.74
N MET A 191 6.86 5.68 1.99
CA MET A 191 5.89 6.05 3.03
C MET A 191 6.46 6.02 4.45
N ILE A 192 6.01 6.94 5.30
CA ILE A 192 6.21 6.92 6.76
C ILE A 192 4.87 7.16 7.46
N LEU A 193 4.53 6.31 8.42
CA LEU A 193 3.46 6.45 9.40
C LEU A 193 4.08 6.85 10.73
N LYS A 194 3.51 7.86 11.37
CA LYS A 194 3.77 8.23 12.76
C LYS A 194 2.53 7.97 13.59
N CYS A 195 2.69 7.26 14.70
CA CYS A 195 1.61 7.03 15.66
C CYS A 195 2.11 7.01 17.09
N ASN A 196 1.17 7.18 18.01
CA ASN A 196 1.37 7.13 19.44
C ASN A 196 0.54 6.00 20.02
N ILE A 197 1.14 5.18 20.87
CA ILE A 197 0.52 3.99 21.47
C ILE A 197 0.50 4.17 22.98
N LYS A 198 -0.69 4.04 23.58
CA LYS A 198 -0.90 4.00 25.03
C LYS A 198 -1.41 2.63 25.43
N ASP A 199 -0.82 2.03 26.47
CA ASP A 199 -1.33 0.77 27.03
C ASP A 199 -2.34 0.99 28.16
N SER A 200 -3.12 -0.05 28.46
CA SER A 200 -4.08 -0.08 29.58
C SER A 200 -5.15 1.03 29.58
N VAL A 201 -5.67 1.36 28.39
CA VAL A 201 -6.76 2.31 28.24
C VAL A 201 -8.10 1.60 28.39
N ILE A 202 -9.01 2.19 29.17
CA ILE A 202 -10.43 1.81 29.22
C ILE A 202 -11.15 2.73 28.24
N PRO A 203 -11.71 2.22 27.12
CA PRO A 203 -12.43 3.06 26.18
C PRO A 203 -13.70 3.63 26.84
N GLU A 204 -13.95 4.93 26.68
CA GLU A 204 -15.17 5.57 27.20
C GLU A 204 -16.43 4.98 26.52
N GLU A 205 -17.52 4.89 27.30
CA GLU A 205 -18.74 4.06 27.15
C GLU A 205 -19.51 4.12 25.81
N GLU A 206 -19.14 4.93 24.83
CA GLU A 206 -19.92 5.10 23.57
C GLU A 206 -19.76 3.97 22.53
N ILE A 207 -18.90 2.97 22.75
CA ILE A 207 -18.72 1.83 21.83
C ILE A 207 -19.52 0.60 22.30
N PHE A 208 -20.01 0.62 23.54
CA PHE A 208 -20.53 -0.55 24.22
C PHE A 208 -22.05 -0.50 24.31
N GLY A 209 -22.74 -1.16 23.38
CA GLY A 209 -24.07 -1.69 23.66
C GLY A 209 -23.91 -2.95 24.50
N VAL A 210 -23.51 -2.80 25.77
CA VAL A 210 -23.45 -3.89 26.73
C VAL A 210 -24.63 -3.67 27.67
N ASP A 211 -25.61 -4.57 27.60
CA ASP A 211 -26.66 -4.66 28.62
C ASP A 211 -25.97 -4.83 29.98
N ASP A 212 -26.33 -3.96 30.93
CA ASP A 212 -25.90 -3.98 32.32
C ASP A 212 -26.25 -5.33 32.96
N GLU A 213 -25.40 -6.34 32.91
CA GLU A 213 -25.43 -7.52 33.79
C GLU A 213 -24.25 -8.44 33.49
N GLU A 214 -23.05 -8.08 33.95
CA GLU A 214 -22.03 -8.99 34.52
C GLU A 214 -20.76 -8.17 34.84
N GLU A 215 -20.39 -8.09 36.12
CA GLU A 215 -19.07 -7.63 36.57
C GLU A 215 -18.00 -8.63 36.06
N GLU A 216 -17.65 -8.57 34.78
CA GLU A 216 -16.51 -9.32 34.23
C GLU A 216 -15.20 -8.55 34.49
N ASP A 217 -14.22 -9.28 35.04
CA ASP A 217 -12.88 -8.86 35.47
C ASP A 217 -12.34 -7.61 34.75
N LEU A 218 -12.07 -6.54 35.51
CA LEU A 218 -11.46 -5.28 35.03
C LEU A 218 -10.11 -5.48 34.30
N GLU A 219 -9.40 -6.59 34.53
CA GLU A 219 -8.17 -6.94 33.80
C GLU A 219 -8.44 -7.41 32.35
N SER A 220 -9.64 -7.92 32.06
CA SER A 220 -10.03 -8.40 30.73
C SER A 220 -10.41 -7.25 29.75
N ASN A 221 -10.63 -6.05 30.29
CA ASN A 221 -11.03 -4.83 29.57
C ASN A 221 -9.88 -3.86 29.29
N LYS A 222 -8.61 -4.29 29.44
CA LYS A 222 -7.45 -3.47 29.06
C LYS A 222 -7.23 -3.50 27.55
N TYR A 223 -7.35 -2.33 26.92
CA TYR A 223 -7.01 -2.11 25.52
C TYR A 223 -5.76 -1.26 25.41
N SER A 224 -5.05 -1.42 24.31
CA SER A 224 -4.09 -0.40 23.89
C SER A 224 -4.79 0.54 22.91
N SER A 225 -4.58 1.85 23.07
CA SER A 225 -5.03 2.84 22.10
C SER A 225 -3.89 3.23 21.18
N VAL A 226 -4.21 3.39 19.90
CA VAL A 226 -3.28 3.86 18.88
C VAL A 226 -3.85 5.10 18.23
N GLU A 227 -3.16 6.21 18.44
CA GLU A 227 -3.46 7.50 17.86
C GLU A 227 -2.52 7.71 16.67
N VAL A 228 -3.07 7.72 15.46
CA VAL A 228 -2.29 8.03 14.25
C VAL A 228 -2.09 9.53 14.20
N GLU A 229 -0.85 10.01 14.06
CA GLU A 229 -0.60 11.43 13.90
C GLU A 229 -0.63 11.81 12.42
N PHE A 230 0.12 11.08 11.59
CA PHE A 230 0.08 11.25 10.15
C PHE A 230 0.58 10.03 9.38
N VAL A 231 0.24 10.00 8.09
CA VAL A 231 0.88 9.18 7.06
C VAL A 231 1.41 10.10 5.97
N GLN A 232 2.71 10.02 5.72
CA GLN A 232 3.41 10.76 4.67
C GLN A 232 3.78 9.82 3.53
N VAL A 233 3.44 10.19 2.30
CA VAL A 233 3.59 9.32 1.13
C VAL A 233 4.11 10.07 -0.09
N LEU A 234 4.79 9.33 -0.96
CA LEU A 234 5.16 9.80 -2.29
C LEU A 234 4.05 9.56 -3.33
N THR A 235 4.07 10.37 -4.39
CA THR A 235 3.17 10.23 -5.55
C THR A 235 3.19 8.81 -6.15
N SER A 236 4.35 8.13 -6.12
CA SER A 236 4.50 6.75 -6.62
C SER A 236 3.52 5.79 -5.93
N TRP A 237 3.34 5.91 -4.63
CA TRP A 237 2.45 5.03 -3.87
C TRP A 237 0.98 5.33 -4.15
N LEU A 238 0.59 6.60 -4.19
CA LEU A 238 -0.77 7.01 -4.55
C LEU A 238 -1.15 6.50 -5.95
N VAL A 239 -0.25 6.64 -6.93
CA VAL A 239 -0.51 6.14 -8.27
C VAL A 239 -0.67 4.62 -8.27
N GLY A 240 0.11 3.89 -7.45
CA GLY A 240 -0.02 2.43 -7.29
C GLY A 240 -1.46 1.99 -7.03
N GLY A 241 -2.18 2.68 -6.14
CA GLY A 241 -3.59 2.38 -5.82
C GLY A 241 -4.61 2.83 -6.87
N THR A 242 -4.16 3.29 -8.03
CA THR A 242 -5.01 3.74 -9.14
C THR A 242 -4.72 3.01 -10.46
N THR A 243 -3.78 2.05 -10.47
CA THR A 243 -3.41 1.27 -11.65
C THR A 243 -3.39 -0.22 -11.37
N ILE A 244 -3.89 -1.02 -12.32
CA ILE A 244 -3.73 -2.49 -12.33
C ILE A 244 -2.29 -2.94 -12.62
N ASN A 245 -1.48 -2.06 -13.21
CA ASN A 245 -0.10 -2.35 -13.56
C ASN A 245 0.83 -1.92 -12.43
N LYS A 246 1.62 -2.85 -11.87
CA LYS A 246 2.70 -2.51 -10.94
C LYS A 246 3.61 -1.45 -11.56
N LEU A 247 3.83 -0.36 -10.83
CA LEU A 247 4.75 0.68 -11.26
C LEU A 247 6.18 0.11 -11.34
N PRO A 248 6.94 0.42 -12.40
CA PRO A 248 8.35 0.06 -12.47
C PRO A 248 9.15 0.60 -11.28
N GLN A 249 10.15 -0.16 -10.82
CA GLN A 249 10.94 0.15 -9.62
C GLN A 249 11.64 1.53 -9.66
N GLU A 250 11.95 2.02 -10.86
CA GLU A 250 12.51 3.36 -11.13
C GLU A 250 11.58 4.52 -10.72
N PHE A 251 10.28 4.26 -10.56
CA PHE A 251 9.32 5.27 -10.08
C PHE A 251 9.24 5.36 -8.58
N HIS A 252 9.67 4.32 -7.87
CA HIS A 252 9.74 4.30 -6.42
C HIS A 252 11.00 5.06 -5.99
N LYS A 253 10.83 6.12 -5.21
CA LYS A 253 11.91 6.98 -4.72
C LYS A 253 11.95 6.90 -3.22
N GLN A 254 13.11 7.16 -2.63
CA GLN A 254 13.23 7.26 -1.18
C GLN A 254 12.53 8.53 -0.70
N ILE A 255 11.60 8.41 0.24
CA ILE A 255 11.01 9.52 0.98
C ILE A 255 12.11 10.19 1.82
N TYR A 256 12.14 11.52 1.83
CA TYR A 256 13.19 12.34 2.45
C TYR A 256 14.64 11.94 2.08
N PRO A 257 14.98 11.85 0.78
CA PRO A 257 16.27 11.32 0.34
C PRO A 257 17.45 12.16 0.87
N GLN A 258 17.25 13.47 1.02
CA GLN A 258 18.27 14.39 1.53
C GLN A 258 18.63 14.10 3.00
N ARG A 259 17.64 13.77 3.84
CA ARG A 259 17.83 13.42 5.25
C ARG A 259 18.59 12.10 5.38
N TYR A 260 18.24 11.10 4.56
CA TYR A 260 18.99 9.85 4.51
C TYR A 260 20.44 10.05 4.05
N CYS A 261 20.68 10.88 3.02
CA CYS A 261 22.03 11.21 2.59
C CYS A 261 22.86 11.94 3.67
N LEU A 262 22.21 12.75 4.51
CA LEU A 262 22.87 13.38 5.65
C LEU A 262 23.22 12.34 6.73
N LEU A 263 22.26 11.47 7.08
CA LEU A 263 22.49 10.41 8.06
C LEU A 263 23.58 9.44 7.60
N ASP A 264 23.61 9.07 6.32
CA ASP A 264 24.66 8.23 5.73
C ASP A 264 26.06 8.83 5.95
N LYS A 265 26.21 10.16 5.84
CA LYS A 265 27.49 10.84 6.11
C LYS A 265 27.85 10.81 7.59
N ILE A 266 26.89 11.12 8.46
CA ILE A 266 27.10 11.14 9.92
C ILE A 266 27.49 9.75 10.42
N THR A 267 26.71 8.74 10.06
CA THR A 267 26.95 7.33 10.44
C THR A 267 28.28 6.80 9.90
N SER A 268 28.67 7.20 8.68
CA SER A 268 29.99 6.86 8.13
C SER A 268 31.14 7.44 8.96
N ASP A 269 31.01 8.69 9.44
CA ASP A 269 32.00 9.33 10.31
C ASP A 269 32.13 8.60 11.67
N ASP A 270 31.03 8.03 12.16
CA ASP A 270 30.97 7.19 13.38
C ASP A 270 31.28 5.70 13.13
N SER A 271 31.82 5.34 11.95
CA SER A 271 32.18 3.96 11.58
C SER A 271 31.01 2.96 11.52
N ILE A 272 29.77 3.45 11.39
CA ILE A 272 28.57 2.63 11.21
C ILE A 272 28.34 2.44 9.70
N LEU A 273 28.73 1.26 9.19
CA LEU A 273 28.69 0.97 7.75
C LEU A 273 27.31 0.55 7.24
N ARG A 274 26.44 0.05 8.11
CA ARG A 274 25.13 -0.48 7.74
C ARG A 274 24.15 -0.30 8.90
N TYR A 275 22.94 0.17 8.59
CA TYR A 275 21.83 0.32 9.53
C TYR A 275 20.49 0.15 8.82
N ASN A 276 19.45 -0.21 9.56
CA ASN A 276 18.09 -0.30 9.07
C ASN A 276 17.54 1.11 8.87
N ARG A 277 17.29 1.48 7.62
CA ARG A 277 16.76 2.80 7.25
C ARG A 277 15.33 3.06 7.73
N TYR A 278 14.63 2.01 8.14
CA TYR A 278 13.21 2.05 8.48
C TYR A 278 12.91 1.60 9.91
N CYS A 279 13.93 1.44 10.75
CA CYS A 279 13.68 1.24 12.18
C CYS A 279 13.14 2.54 12.81
N PRO A 280 12.36 2.45 13.90
CA PRO A 280 11.69 3.61 14.49
C PRO A 280 12.63 4.75 14.88
N SER A 281 13.78 4.43 15.50
CA SER A 281 14.81 5.41 15.89
C SER A 281 15.33 6.21 14.70
N VAL A 282 15.53 5.56 13.56
CA VAL A 282 16.00 6.22 12.33
C VAL A 282 14.88 7.06 11.71
N LEU A 283 13.66 6.53 11.62
CA LEU A 283 12.52 7.28 11.07
C LEU A 283 12.23 8.54 11.89
N LYS A 284 12.30 8.46 13.22
CA LYS A 284 12.21 9.61 14.13
C LYS A 284 13.23 10.70 13.77
N TRP A 285 14.48 10.31 13.57
CA TRP A 285 15.55 11.25 13.21
C TRP A 285 15.38 11.81 11.79
N ILE A 286 14.92 10.99 10.84
CA ILE A 286 14.68 11.44 9.45
C ILE A 286 13.62 12.54 9.41
N LEU A 287 12.59 12.44 10.26
CA LEU A 287 11.51 13.42 10.39
C LEU A 287 11.87 14.65 11.25
N SER A 288 13.01 14.63 11.93
CA SER A 288 13.52 15.76 12.72
C SER A 288 14.38 16.70 11.86
N ASP A 289 14.62 17.91 12.35
CA ASP A 289 15.55 18.87 11.75
C ASP A 289 17.00 18.72 12.26
N ASN A 290 17.30 17.61 12.96
CA ASN A 290 18.59 17.38 13.58
C ASN A 290 19.75 17.45 12.57
N LEU A 291 20.84 18.04 13.02
CA LEU A 291 22.14 18.19 12.40
C LEU A 291 23.16 17.26 13.07
N LYS A 292 24.38 17.23 12.52
CA LYS A 292 25.45 16.32 12.94
C LYS A 292 25.79 16.42 14.43
N ASP A 293 25.86 17.63 14.97
CA ASP A 293 26.40 17.87 16.31
C ASP A 293 25.35 17.80 17.44
N ASP A 294 24.08 17.58 17.09
CA ASP A 294 22.97 17.56 18.03
C ASP A 294 23.01 16.36 18.99
N SER A 295 22.47 16.54 20.19
CA SER A 295 22.43 15.49 21.21
C SER A 295 21.64 14.27 20.75
N GLU A 296 20.53 14.48 20.04
CA GLU A 296 19.70 13.39 19.51
C GLU A 296 20.44 12.59 18.42
N THR A 297 21.20 13.25 17.57
CA THR A 297 22.05 12.58 16.57
C THR A 297 23.12 11.70 17.23
N LYS A 298 23.76 12.20 18.29
CA LYS A 298 24.74 11.42 19.06
C LYS A 298 24.09 10.22 19.75
N GLN A 299 22.89 10.40 20.30
CA GLN A 299 22.12 9.31 20.90
C GLN A 299 21.73 8.26 19.86
N LEU A 300 21.30 8.67 18.67
CA LEU A 300 21.01 7.75 17.56
C LEU A 300 22.26 6.96 17.17
N CYS A 301 23.40 7.62 17.00
CA CYS A 301 24.64 6.93 16.60
C CYS A 301 25.10 5.94 17.68
N LEU A 302 25.02 6.32 18.97
CA LEU A 302 25.25 5.41 20.09
C LEU A 302 24.31 4.20 20.04
N HIS A 303 23.02 4.45 19.86
CA HIS A 303 22.01 3.40 19.76
C HIS A 303 22.32 2.43 18.60
N LEU A 304 22.54 2.94 17.39
CA LEU A 304 22.90 2.13 16.22
C LEU A 304 24.21 1.36 16.42
N HIS A 305 25.17 1.91 17.16
CA HIS A 305 26.40 1.21 17.47
C HIS A 305 26.16 0.02 18.42
N VAL A 306 25.34 0.22 19.46
CA VAL A 306 24.97 -0.81 20.44
C VAL A 306 24.12 -1.91 19.81
N THR A 307 23.14 -1.54 18.98
CA THR A 307 22.21 -2.47 18.31
C THR A 307 22.76 -3.04 17.01
N LYS A 308 23.98 -2.64 16.59
CA LYS A 308 24.60 -3.02 15.32
C LYS A 308 23.74 -2.68 14.10
N GLY A 309 23.15 -1.48 14.12
CA GLY A 309 22.37 -0.93 13.01
C GLY A 309 20.86 -1.17 13.09
N ASP A 310 20.37 -1.71 14.20
CA ASP A 310 18.95 -2.00 14.48
C ASP A 310 18.22 -2.83 13.40
N PHE A 311 18.80 -3.99 13.10
CA PHE A 311 18.21 -5.02 12.22
C PHE A 311 17.47 -6.08 13.04
N THR A 312 16.18 -6.27 12.77
CA THR A 312 15.36 -7.29 13.42
C THR A 312 15.39 -8.63 12.67
N ILE A 313 14.80 -9.67 13.28
CA ILE A 313 14.67 -10.98 12.62
C ILE A 313 13.80 -10.90 11.37
N ARG A 314 12.83 -9.96 11.33
CA ARG A 314 12.04 -9.66 10.15
C ARG A 314 12.92 -9.13 9.04
N ASP A 315 13.82 -8.18 9.33
CA ASP A 315 14.69 -7.60 8.30
C ASP A 315 15.61 -8.66 7.68
N LYS A 316 16.12 -9.59 8.48
CA LYS A 316 16.87 -10.76 7.98
C LYS A 316 16.00 -11.66 7.11
N PHE A 317 14.73 -11.86 7.48
CA PHE A 317 13.79 -12.63 6.69
C PHE A 317 13.51 -11.95 5.34
N GLU A 318 13.27 -10.64 5.34
CA GLU A 318 13.08 -9.84 4.13
C GLU A 318 14.27 -9.92 3.19
N GLU A 319 15.49 -9.72 3.69
CA GLU A 319 16.73 -9.83 2.92
C GLU A 319 16.84 -11.23 2.27
N ALA A 320 16.56 -12.29 3.02
CA ALA A 320 16.57 -13.65 2.51
C ALA A 320 15.47 -13.95 1.48
N LEU A 321 14.33 -13.24 1.52
CA LEU A 321 13.30 -13.33 0.49
C LEU A 321 13.71 -12.62 -0.79
N GLU A 322 14.33 -11.45 -0.68
CA GLU A 322 14.84 -10.69 -1.82
C GLU A 322 15.93 -11.47 -2.57
N GLU A 323 16.85 -12.10 -1.84
CA GLU A 323 17.86 -13.02 -2.42
C GLU A 323 17.22 -14.19 -3.20
N ARG A 324 16.03 -14.63 -2.77
CA ARG A 324 15.25 -15.68 -3.43
C ARG A 324 14.29 -15.14 -4.50
N SER A 325 14.31 -13.83 -4.78
CA SER A 325 13.39 -13.13 -5.70
C SER A 325 11.90 -13.33 -5.36
N ILE A 326 11.58 -13.39 -4.08
CA ILE A 326 10.20 -13.51 -3.58
C ILE A 326 9.73 -12.15 -3.05
N ASP A 327 8.53 -11.73 -3.44
CA ASP A 327 7.93 -10.49 -2.94
C ASP A 327 7.70 -10.56 -1.43
N ARG A 328 8.39 -9.70 -0.67
CA ARG A 328 8.32 -9.66 0.80
C ARG A 328 6.90 -9.42 1.33
N GLN A 329 6.02 -8.77 0.57
CA GLN A 329 4.62 -8.54 0.99
C GLN A 329 3.84 -9.86 1.14
N LEU A 330 4.29 -10.94 0.50
CA LEU A 330 3.66 -12.26 0.62
C LEU A 330 3.85 -12.89 2.00
N MET A 331 4.80 -12.42 2.81
CA MET A 331 5.04 -12.96 4.16
C MET A 331 3.78 -12.90 5.03
N TRP A 332 2.95 -11.87 4.83
CA TRP A 332 1.72 -11.64 5.58
C TRP A 332 0.58 -12.60 5.23
N LYS A 333 0.69 -13.33 4.11
CA LYS A 333 -0.31 -14.32 3.70
C LYS A 333 -0.31 -15.55 4.59
N TYR A 334 0.84 -15.90 5.17
CA TYR A 334 1.00 -17.13 5.93
C TYR A 334 1.15 -16.83 7.42
N SER A 335 0.13 -17.18 8.20
CA SER A 335 0.03 -16.87 9.63
C SER A 335 1.19 -17.40 10.49
N PHE A 336 1.95 -18.40 10.01
CA PHE A 336 3.10 -18.92 10.73
C PHE A 336 4.33 -17.98 10.68
N VAL A 337 4.44 -17.12 9.66
CA VAL A 337 5.58 -16.20 9.54
C VAL A 337 5.51 -15.07 10.58
N PRO A 338 4.38 -14.34 10.73
CA PRO A 338 4.25 -13.35 11.80
C PRO A 338 4.38 -13.93 13.20
N ARG A 339 3.92 -15.16 13.43
CA ARG A 339 4.06 -15.85 14.74
C ARG A 339 5.52 -16.10 15.11
N PHE A 340 6.34 -16.47 14.13
CA PHE A 340 7.77 -16.63 14.35
C PHE A 340 8.48 -15.33 14.69
N PHE A 341 8.04 -14.20 14.13
CA PHE A 341 8.61 -12.90 14.50
C PHE A 341 8.26 -12.50 15.94
N VAL A 342 7.12 -12.95 16.47
CA VAL A 342 6.69 -12.66 17.85
C VAL A 342 7.59 -13.38 18.85
N ASP A 343 7.87 -14.65 18.60
CA ASP A 343 8.56 -15.50 19.56
C ASP A 343 9.48 -16.50 18.82
N PRO A 344 10.62 -16.02 18.30
CA PRO A 344 11.52 -16.86 17.55
C PRO A 344 12.23 -17.89 18.45
N GLU A 345 12.38 -17.59 19.74
CA GLU A 345 13.07 -18.45 20.71
C GLU A 345 12.21 -19.65 21.15
N ASN A 346 10.89 -19.48 21.26
CA ASN A 346 9.96 -20.57 21.58
C ASN A 346 9.35 -21.23 20.32
N SER A 347 9.76 -20.82 19.12
CA SER A 347 9.35 -21.47 17.88
C SER A 347 9.93 -22.88 17.78
N SER A 348 9.11 -23.87 17.39
CA SER A 348 9.60 -25.22 17.10
C SER A 348 10.49 -25.29 15.86
N ASP A 349 10.33 -24.33 14.95
CA ASP A 349 10.99 -24.29 13.65
C ASP A 349 12.11 -23.24 13.67
N THR A 350 13.28 -23.58 13.11
CA THR A 350 14.39 -22.63 12.94
C THR A 350 14.09 -21.60 11.85
N PHE A 351 14.85 -20.51 11.82
CA PHE A 351 14.75 -19.47 10.79
C PHE A 351 14.77 -20.05 9.37
N GLU A 352 15.73 -20.95 9.08
CA GLU A 352 15.91 -21.58 7.77
C GLU A 352 14.73 -22.50 7.42
N GLN A 353 14.21 -23.23 8.41
CA GLN A 353 13.06 -24.11 8.22
C GLN A 353 11.81 -23.32 7.85
N ILE A 354 11.57 -22.18 8.51
CA ILE A 354 10.44 -21.29 8.21
C ILE A 354 10.62 -20.63 6.85
N LEU A 355 11.81 -20.15 6.54
CA LEU A 355 12.14 -19.55 5.25
C LEU A 355 11.92 -20.54 4.10
N ASP A 356 12.36 -21.78 4.26
CA ASP A 356 12.17 -22.85 3.28
C ASP A 356 10.72 -23.27 3.14
N ARG A 357 10.00 -23.40 4.26
CA ARG A 357 8.56 -23.69 4.27
C ARG A 357 7.80 -22.60 3.50
N PHE A 358 8.05 -21.33 3.82
CA PHE A 358 7.46 -20.19 3.12
C PHE A 358 7.79 -20.19 1.63
N SER A 359 9.07 -20.35 1.28
CA SER A 359 9.52 -20.38 -0.12
C SER A 359 8.85 -21.49 -0.94
N ARG A 360 8.66 -22.68 -0.34
CA ARG A 360 7.94 -23.79 -0.98
C ARG A 360 6.46 -23.47 -1.16
N SER A 361 5.82 -22.88 -0.15
CA SER A 361 4.42 -22.48 -0.23
C SER A 361 4.16 -21.49 -1.36
N VAL A 362 4.97 -20.43 -1.48
CA VAL A 362 4.85 -19.45 -2.57
C VAL A 362 5.06 -20.10 -3.94
N LYS A 363 6.15 -20.87 -4.11
CA LYS A 363 6.45 -21.56 -5.38
C LYS A 363 5.39 -22.58 -5.80
N SER A 364 4.71 -23.22 -4.84
CA SER A 364 3.64 -24.18 -5.12
C SER A 364 2.39 -23.50 -5.67
N GLU A 365 2.10 -22.26 -5.25
CA GLU A 365 0.96 -21.50 -5.74
C GLU A 365 1.21 -20.89 -7.12
N ASP A 366 2.43 -20.44 -7.40
CA ASP A 366 2.80 -19.92 -8.73
C ASP A 366 2.66 -21.00 -9.81
N LYS A 367 2.96 -22.26 -9.47
CA LYS A 367 2.72 -23.42 -10.35
C LYS A 367 1.23 -23.67 -10.60
N ASN A 368 0.36 -23.34 -9.66
CA ASN A 368 -1.09 -23.47 -9.81
C ASN A 368 -1.73 -22.26 -10.53
N ARG A 369 -1.00 -21.14 -10.69
CA ARG A 369 -1.47 -19.91 -11.34
C ARG A 369 -1.05 -19.76 -12.82
N SER A 370 -0.14 -20.58 -13.33
CA SER A 370 0.19 -20.66 -14.77
C SER A 370 -0.62 -21.78 -15.46
N PRO A 371 -1.15 -21.58 -16.68
CA PRO A 371 -2.58 -21.74 -16.92
C PRO A 371 -3.03 -23.17 -17.29
N ASN A 372 -4.13 -23.59 -16.68
CA ASN A 372 -5.15 -24.41 -17.34
C ASN A 372 -5.79 -23.58 -18.47
N MET A 373 -5.04 -23.40 -19.55
CA MET A 373 -5.54 -23.11 -20.88
C MET A 373 -5.02 -24.23 -21.79
N SER A 374 -5.40 -25.46 -21.48
CA SER A 374 -5.41 -26.53 -22.46
C SER A 374 -6.48 -26.19 -23.49
N ILE A 375 -6.02 -25.56 -24.57
CA ILE A 375 -6.75 -25.40 -25.81
C ILE A 375 -7.40 -26.73 -26.16
N ASN A 376 -8.73 -26.73 -26.16
CA ASN A 376 -9.57 -27.81 -26.66
C ASN A 376 -9.38 -27.90 -28.19
N ASN A 377 -8.25 -28.43 -28.64
CA ASN A 377 -8.10 -28.91 -30.01
C ASN A 377 -8.68 -30.32 -30.08
N LYS A 378 -10.01 -30.40 -30.21
CA LYS A 378 -10.65 -31.53 -30.89
C LYS A 378 -10.31 -31.42 -32.38
N THR A 379 -9.12 -31.85 -32.76
CA THR A 379 -8.87 -32.32 -34.12
C THR A 379 -9.05 -33.83 -34.12
N SER A 380 -10.09 -34.23 -34.84
CA SER A 380 -10.48 -35.57 -35.25
C SER A 380 -9.31 -36.53 -35.49
N ASN A 381 -9.28 -37.60 -34.70
CA ASN A 381 -8.57 -38.83 -35.03
C ASN A 381 -9.28 -39.52 -36.21
N THR A 382 -8.76 -39.37 -37.42
CA THR A 382 -8.84 -40.39 -38.46
C THR A 382 -7.61 -41.28 -38.32
N ASN A 383 -7.81 -42.50 -37.82
CA ASN A 383 -6.87 -43.60 -37.99
C ASN A 383 -7.62 -44.76 -38.63
N LYS A 384 -7.28 -45.07 -39.88
CA LYS A 384 -7.19 -46.46 -40.33
C LYS A 384 -6.50 -46.58 -41.69
N SER A 385 -5.48 -47.44 -41.71
CA SER A 385 -5.01 -48.24 -42.85
C SER A 385 -4.24 -47.46 -43.93
N THR A 386 -3.15 -47.92 -44.53
CA THR A 386 -2.38 -49.18 -44.52
C THR A 386 -1.12 -48.90 -45.38
N ASP A 387 -0.07 -49.65 -45.13
CA ASP A 387 0.93 -50.13 -46.11
C ASP A 387 1.91 -49.19 -46.84
N ASN A 388 3.18 -49.58 -46.65
CA ASN A 388 4.20 -49.86 -47.66
C ASN A 388 5.07 -48.75 -48.29
N THR A 389 6.38 -49.04 -48.17
CA THR A 389 7.48 -48.90 -49.15
C THR A 389 8.03 -47.53 -49.54
N ASP A 390 9.35 -47.46 -49.31
CA ASP A 390 10.39 -47.05 -50.27
C ASP A 390 10.74 -45.57 -50.53
N ASN A 391 12.06 -45.39 -50.43
CA ASN A 391 12.94 -44.60 -51.30
C ASN A 391 13.05 -43.06 -51.14
N ASN A 392 14.22 -42.69 -50.61
CA ASN A 392 15.30 -41.95 -51.30
C ASN A 392 15.09 -40.50 -51.81
N SER A 393 16.16 -39.70 -51.64
CA SER A 393 16.49 -38.43 -52.33
C SER A 393 15.73 -37.18 -51.83
N LYS A 394 16.19 -35.93 -51.93
CA LYS A 394 17.45 -35.20 -52.17
C LYS A 394 17.04 -33.71 -52.03
N THR A 395 17.98 -32.84 -51.64
CA THR A 395 18.02 -31.37 -51.97
C THR A 395 16.90 -30.46 -51.43
N SER A 396 17.03 -29.15 -51.21
CA SER A 396 18.10 -28.14 -51.14
C SER A 396 17.40 -26.81 -50.78
N ASN A 397 18.09 -25.93 -50.06
CA ASN A 397 18.01 -24.45 -50.08
C ASN A 397 16.65 -23.72 -49.98
N ARG A 398 16.56 -22.74 -49.06
CA ARG A 398 16.89 -21.33 -49.37
C ARG A 398 16.87 -20.41 -48.14
N PHE A 399 17.93 -19.61 -48.10
CA PHE A 399 18.19 -18.38 -47.36
C PHE A 399 17.26 -17.23 -47.78
N PHE A 400 16.98 -16.30 -46.85
CA PHE A 400 16.89 -14.81 -46.92
C PHE A 400 16.25 -14.38 -45.58
N GLY A 401 16.80 -13.57 -44.66
CA GLY A 401 17.84 -12.54 -44.72
C GLY A 401 17.21 -11.17 -44.95
N LEU A 402 17.14 -10.31 -43.91
CA LEU A 402 17.11 -8.81 -43.89
C LEU A 402 16.72 -8.33 -42.46
N ARG A 403 17.67 -7.91 -41.61
CA ARG A 403 18.33 -6.58 -41.42
C ARG A 403 17.50 -5.54 -40.63
N LEU A 404 18.03 -5.20 -39.45
CA LEU A 404 17.77 -4.01 -38.63
C LEU A 404 18.52 -2.78 -39.16
N PRO A 405 18.01 -1.55 -38.96
CA PRO A 405 18.80 -0.33 -39.11
C PRO A 405 19.33 0.17 -37.76
N GLY A 406 20.57 0.65 -37.80
CA GLY A 406 21.30 1.23 -36.67
C GLY A 406 21.21 2.75 -36.60
N PHE A 407 21.81 3.23 -35.52
CA PHE A 407 22.04 4.62 -35.13
C PHE A 407 22.81 5.46 -36.16
N SER A 408 22.46 6.74 -36.17
CA SER A 408 23.39 7.87 -36.31
C SER A 408 22.90 9.00 -35.42
#